data_AF-A0A9D2VWJ9-F1
#
_entry.id   AF-A0A9D2VWJ9-F1
#
_cell.length_a   1.000
_cell.length_b   1.000
_cell.length_c   1.000
_cell.angle_alpha   90.00
_cell.angle_beta   90.00
_cell.angle_gamma   90.00
#
_symmetry.space_group_name_H-M   'P 1'
#
loop_
_entity.id
_entity.type
_entity.pdbx_description
1 polymer ?
#
loop_
_entity_poly.entity_id
_entity_poly.type
_entity_poly.pdbx_seq_one_letter_code
_entity_poly.pdbx_strand_id
1 'polypeptide(L)'
;MRKLSVLLLCTLLCPVLLWGCTGQSADEYAGETITELKEGDPSAFSRLLDAGLEESGADFVIQCPEEVKEPYLKFLQAAFVSIEFEVASASERSDDVYSVPITYTPIDLAQTVGSANEETAADPPSADFTETMLAVLEADTKLVADDPVYGTETTTDLTVSRTDDGFSIAEEDLQSFLVSALSGYMTPYDTFGALYDMQDFLTSYLDASFKGEIAQFALHTDRTEDEAYEWYLADTFDPPADLSQAYVDRYQAAMQNLLKQSSYTVGTPRLEPGLFSYQIDVTITPNNSLADAYHEFEQGTYYSIDEASEALVAALEKYAAAPTYGTETTLTVPVNMETLSTADQEGSDMATLATTILPSP
;
A
#
# COMPACT_ATOMS: atom_id res chain seq x y z
N MET A 1 -20.06 -6.51 12.57
CA MET A 1 -20.41 -7.57 11.61
C MET A 1 -20.20 -7.00 10.21
N ARG A 2 -18.95 -7.02 9.73
CA ARG A 2 -18.60 -6.50 8.40
C ARG A 2 -19.16 -7.47 7.34
N LYS A 3 -19.97 -6.92 6.43
CA LYS A 3 -20.52 -7.67 5.30
C LYS A 3 -19.36 -8.03 4.38
N LEU A 4 -19.20 -9.32 4.09
CA LEU A 4 -18.41 -9.80 2.96
C LEU A 4 -18.97 -9.13 1.69
N SER A 5 -18.28 -8.10 1.21
CA SER A 5 -18.38 -7.68 -0.18
C SER A 5 -17.63 -8.74 -0.99
N VAL A 6 -18.38 -9.77 -1.39
CA VAL A 6 -17.93 -10.76 -2.37
C VAL A 6 -17.70 -9.98 -3.68
N LEU A 7 -16.44 -9.59 -3.92
CA LEU A 7 -15.99 -9.22 -5.25
C LEU A 7 -16.01 -10.50 -6.07
N LEU A 8 -17.10 -10.71 -6.80
CA LEU A 8 -17.26 -11.80 -7.74
C LEU A 8 -16.37 -11.47 -8.96
N LEU A 9 -15.06 -11.61 -8.80
CA LEU A 9 -14.13 -11.65 -9.91
C LEU A 9 -14.41 -12.97 -10.63
N CYS A 10 -15.21 -12.93 -11.69
CA CYS A 10 -15.34 -14.03 -12.64
C CYS A 10 -14.03 -14.15 -13.44
N THR A 11 -12.92 -14.50 -12.78
CA THR A 11 -11.76 -15.05 -13.45
C THR A 11 -12.17 -16.43 -13.95
N LEU A 12 -12.14 -16.57 -15.28
CA LEU A 12 -12.26 -17.86 -15.94
C LEU A 12 -11.12 -18.74 -15.42
N LEU A 13 -11.44 -19.55 -14.42
CA LEU A 13 -10.65 -20.70 -13.97
C LEU A 13 -10.39 -21.60 -15.17
N CYS A 14 -9.19 -21.52 -15.73
CA CYS A 14 -8.60 -22.64 -16.44
C CYS A 14 -7.85 -23.45 -15.39
N PRO A 15 -8.42 -24.56 -14.86
CA PRO A 15 -7.56 -25.55 -14.25
C PRO A 15 -6.57 -25.96 -15.34
N VAL A 16 -5.28 -25.86 -15.06
CA VAL A 16 -4.21 -26.37 -15.93
C VAL A 16 -4.32 -27.90 -15.89
N LEU A 17 -5.33 -28.43 -16.57
CA LEU A 17 -5.54 -29.84 -16.81
C LEU A 17 -4.63 -30.20 -17.97
N LEU A 18 -3.37 -30.48 -17.68
CA LEU A 18 -2.46 -31.05 -18.65
C LEU A 18 -2.81 -32.52 -18.83
N TRP A 19 -3.52 -32.78 -19.91
CA TRP A 19 -3.91 -34.12 -20.33
C TRP A 19 -2.66 -34.84 -20.83
N GLY A 20 -2.08 -35.69 -19.98
CA GLY A 20 -0.95 -36.54 -20.35
C GLY A 20 -1.32 -37.52 -21.47
N CYS A 21 -0.38 -37.76 -22.38
CA CYS A 21 -0.52 -38.83 -23.37
C CYS A 21 -0.54 -40.20 -22.68
N THR A 22 -1.39 -41.11 -23.16
CA THR A 22 -1.54 -42.46 -22.61
C THR A 22 -0.23 -43.26 -22.73
N GLY A 23 0.55 -43.30 -21.65
CA GLY A 23 1.85 -43.99 -21.59
C GLY A 23 2.92 -43.31 -20.72
N GLN A 24 2.69 -42.07 -20.29
CA GLN A 24 3.62 -41.28 -19.46
C GLN A 24 3.87 -41.92 -18.07
N SER A 25 5.05 -41.70 -17.48
CA SER A 25 5.33 -42.00 -16.07
C SER A 25 5.08 -40.79 -15.15
N ALA A 26 4.95 -41.01 -13.83
CA ALA A 26 4.71 -39.92 -12.88
C ALA A 26 5.87 -38.89 -12.84
N ASP A 27 7.12 -39.35 -12.99
CA ASP A 27 8.30 -38.50 -13.09
C ASP A 27 8.37 -37.74 -14.42
N GLU A 28 7.99 -38.36 -15.53
CA GLU A 28 7.85 -37.64 -16.81
C GLU A 28 6.80 -36.52 -16.71
N TYR A 29 5.65 -36.79 -16.07
CA TYR A 29 4.60 -35.79 -15.85
C TYR A 29 5.06 -34.61 -14.98
N ALA A 30 5.78 -34.88 -13.89
CA ALA A 30 6.35 -33.83 -13.04
C ALA A 30 7.37 -32.98 -13.81
N GLY A 31 8.23 -33.61 -14.62
CA GLY A 31 9.20 -32.91 -15.47
C GLY A 31 8.55 -32.03 -16.55
N GLU A 32 7.49 -32.52 -17.18
CA GLU A 32 6.69 -31.71 -18.13
C GLU A 32 6.01 -30.54 -17.43
N THR A 33 5.46 -30.74 -16.23
CA THR A 33 4.86 -29.66 -15.42
C THR A 33 5.88 -28.57 -15.11
N ILE A 34 7.10 -28.93 -14.69
CA ILE A 34 8.19 -27.96 -14.45
C ILE A 34 8.56 -27.23 -15.74
N THR A 35 8.63 -27.96 -16.86
CA THR A 35 8.92 -27.35 -18.18
C THR A 35 7.85 -26.35 -18.57
N GLU A 36 6.58 -26.66 -18.33
CA GLU A 36 5.47 -25.75 -18.61
C GLU A 36 5.47 -24.51 -17.71
N LEU A 37 5.81 -24.65 -16.43
CA LEU A 37 5.99 -23.48 -15.56
C LEU A 37 7.07 -22.53 -16.10
N LYS A 38 8.11 -23.07 -16.74
CA LYS A 38 9.20 -22.29 -17.34
C LYS A 38 8.84 -21.65 -18.68
N GLU A 39 8.17 -22.39 -19.56
CA GLU A 39 8.00 -22.00 -20.97
C GLU A 39 6.57 -21.59 -21.33
N GLY A 40 5.61 -21.91 -20.47
CA GLY A 40 4.19 -21.70 -20.66
C GLY A 40 3.69 -20.33 -20.19
N ASP A 41 2.42 -20.27 -19.85
CA ASP A 41 1.74 -19.05 -19.45
C ASP A 41 2.10 -18.65 -17.99
N PRO A 42 2.55 -17.39 -17.74
CA PRO A 42 2.84 -16.91 -16.38
C PRO A 42 1.65 -17.00 -15.41
N SER A 43 0.41 -17.10 -15.90
CA SER A 43 -0.78 -17.29 -15.06
C SER A 43 -0.74 -18.56 -14.21
N ALA A 44 0.14 -19.51 -14.50
CA ALA A 44 0.42 -20.65 -13.63
C ALA A 44 0.92 -20.24 -12.22
N PHE A 45 1.49 -19.04 -12.08
CA PHE A 45 1.94 -18.47 -10.80
C PHE A 45 0.86 -17.64 -10.09
N SER A 46 -0.34 -17.49 -10.65
CA SER A 46 -1.41 -16.63 -10.12
C SER A 46 -1.77 -16.96 -8.68
N ARG A 47 -1.95 -18.24 -8.36
CA ARG A 47 -2.24 -18.69 -7.00
C ARG A 47 -1.14 -18.37 -6.00
N LEU A 48 0.13 -18.46 -6.41
CA LEU A 48 1.26 -18.08 -5.55
C LEU A 48 1.18 -16.58 -5.24
N LEU A 49 1.00 -15.75 -6.26
CA LEU A 49 0.89 -14.30 -6.10
C LEU A 49 -0.33 -13.92 -5.26
N ASP A 50 -1.51 -14.49 -5.55
CA ASP A 50 -2.75 -14.18 -4.82
C ASP A 50 -2.63 -14.55 -3.33
N ALA A 51 -2.01 -15.69 -3.01
CA ALA A 51 -1.77 -16.08 -1.62
C ALA A 51 -0.78 -15.13 -0.92
N GLY A 52 0.30 -14.73 -1.62
CA GLY A 52 1.24 -13.75 -1.09
C GLY A 52 0.59 -12.37 -0.87
N LEU A 53 -0.28 -11.93 -1.78
CA LEU A 53 -1.03 -10.69 -1.64
C LEU A 53 -2.07 -10.76 -0.52
N GLU A 54 -2.69 -11.92 -0.28
CA GLU A 54 -3.60 -12.12 0.85
C GLU A 54 -2.84 -12.07 2.20
N GLU A 55 -1.64 -12.62 2.27
CA GLU A 55 -0.80 -12.62 3.46
C GLU A 55 -0.16 -11.25 3.70
N SER A 56 0.67 -10.77 2.77
CA SER A 56 1.37 -9.48 2.89
C SER A 56 0.41 -8.28 2.83
N GLY A 57 -0.62 -8.35 2.00
CA GLY A 57 -1.58 -7.26 1.84
C GLY A 57 -2.50 -7.09 3.05
N ALA A 58 -2.54 -8.04 3.98
CA ALA A 58 -3.27 -7.88 5.24
C ALA A 58 -2.66 -6.78 6.14
N ASP A 59 -1.38 -6.47 5.94
CA ASP A 59 -0.66 -5.43 6.67
C ASP A 59 -0.83 -4.02 6.04
N PHE A 60 -1.45 -3.91 4.86
CA PHE A 60 -1.60 -2.65 4.11
C PHE A 60 -3.07 -2.32 3.85
N VAL A 61 -3.40 -1.03 3.85
CA VAL A 61 -4.69 -0.54 3.37
C VAL A 61 -4.69 -0.50 1.84
N ILE A 62 -3.61 -0.02 1.24
CA ILE A 62 -3.48 -0.01 -0.21
C ILE A 62 -3.38 -1.44 -0.75
N GLN A 63 -4.00 -1.68 -1.91
CA GLN A 63 -4.02 -2.99 -2.55
C GLN A 63 -3.09 -2.98 -3.76
N CYS A 64 -2.53 -4.14 -4.10
CA CYS A 64 -1.77 -4.30 -5.34
C CYS A 64 -2.60 -3.89 -6.57
N PRO A 65 -2.12 -2.94 -7.40
CA PRO A 65 -2.83 -2.53 -8.61
C PRO A 65 -3.01 -3.71 -9.58
N GLU A 66 -4.16 -3.80 -10.24
CA GLU A 66 -4.43 -4.90 -11.18
C GLU A 66 -3.44 -4.91 -12.36
N GLU A 67 -3.00 -3.73 -12.78
CA GLU A 67 -2.01 -3.52 -13.83
C GLU A 67 -0.63 -4.11 -13.50
N VAL A 68 -0.32 -4.28 -12.21
CA VAL A 68 0.96 -4.80 -11.71
C VAL A 68 0.98 -6.33 -11.71
N LYS A 69 -0.18 -6.99 -11.62
CA LYS A 69 -0.26 -8.45 -11.44
C LYS A 69 0.37 -9.23 -12.59
N GLU A 70 0.04 -8.92 -13.84
CA GLU A 70 0.64 -9.63 -14.99
C GLU A 70 2.17 -9.45 -15.07
N PRO A 71 2.73 -8.23 -14.95
CA PRO A 71 4.18 -8.04 -14.78
C PRO A 71 4.79 -8.84 -13.63
N TYR A 72 4.10 -8.94 -12.50
CA TYR A 72 4.58 -9.69 -11.35
C TYR A 72 4.67 -11.19 -11.67
N LEU A 73 3.66 -11.75 -12.34
CA LEU A 73 3.69 -13.14 -12.79
C LEU A 73 4.85 -13.43 -13.74
N LYS A 74 5.18 -12.48 -14.63
CA LYS A 74 6.36 -12.60 -15.52
C LYS A 74 7.66 -12.57 -14.75
N PHE A 75 7.78 -11.72 -13.72
CA PHE A 75 8.92 -11.71 -12.80
C PHE A 75 9.09 -13.07 -12.09
N LEU A 76 8.00 -13.63 -11.55
CA LEU A 76 8.01 -14.95 -10.90
C LEU A 76 8.42 -16.07 -11.85
N GLN A 77 7.90 -16.05 -13.08
CA GLN A 77 8.29 -17.02 -14.10
C GLN A 77 9.78 -16.87 -14.48
N ALA A 78 10.28 -15.64 -14.66
CA ALA A 78 11.70 -15.40 -14.96
C ALA A 78 12.61 -15.94 -13.84
N ALA A 79 12.21 -15.72 -12.58
CA ALA A 79 12.89 -16.29 -11.41
C ALA A 79 12.88 -17.83 -11.44
N PHE A 80 11.74 -18.44 -11.74
CA PHE A 80 11.61 -19.89 -11.83
C PHE A 80 12.42 -20.49 -12.98
N VAL A 81 12.48 -19.80 -14.13
CA VAL A 81 13.29 -20.18 -15.30
C VAL A 81 14.77 -20.28 -14.96
N SER A 82 15.26 -19.40 -14.08
CA SER A 82 16.67 -19.35 -13.65
C SER A 82 17.12 -20.57 -12.83
N ILE A 83 16.19 -21.39 -12.33
CA ILE A 83 16.49 -22.54 -11.46
C ILE A 83 16.71 -23.79 -12.31
N GLU A 84 17.79 -24.53 -12.09
CA GLU A 84 17.97 -25.87 -12.66
C GLU A 84 17.29 -26.92 -11.78
N PHE A 85 16.49 -27.81 -12.40
CA PHE A 85 15.76 -28.87 -11.71
C PHE A 85 16.21 -30.24 -12.21
N GLU A 86 16.49 -31.14 -11.28
CA GLU A 86 16.75 -32.56 -11.55
C GLU A 86 15.57 -33.40 -11.05
N VAL A 87 14.87 -34.06 -11.99
CA VAL A 87 13.73 -34.93 -11.70
C VAL A 87 14.22 -36.37 -11.57
N ALA A 88 14.06 -36.97 -10.40
CA ALA A 88 14.41 -38.37 -10.16
C ALA A 88 13.21 -39.31 -10.45
N SER A 89 13.50 -40.60 -10.63
CA SER A 89 12.47 -41.60 -10.88
C SER A 89 11.46 -41.68 -9.75
N ALA A 90 10.18 -41.77 -10.13
CA ALA A 90 9.07 -41.83 -9.20
C ALA A 90 9.11 -43.11 -8.33
N SER A 91 8.72 -42.97 -7.07
CA SER A 91 8.47 -44.11 -6.17
C SER A 91 6.99 -44.17 -5.79
N GLU A 92 6.39 -45.35 -5.92
CA GLU A 92 4.99 -45.56 -5.54
C GLU A 92 4.87 -45.57 -4.01
N ARG A 93 4.02 -44.69 -3.46
CA ARG A 93 3.76 -44.59 -2.02
C ARG A 93 2.55 -45.42 -1.60
N SER A 94 1.49 -45.38 -2.40
CA SER A 94 0.26 -46.16 -2.26
C SER A 94 -0.40 -46.31 -3.63
N ASP A 95 -1.42 -47.18 -3.74
CA ASP A 95 -2.15 -47.40 -5.01
C ASP A 95 -2.46 -46.06 -5.69
N ASP A 96 -1.90 -45.88 -6.90
CA ASP A 96 -2.07 -44.71 -7.77
C ASP A 96 -1.51 -43.37 -7.26
N VAL A 97 -0.68 -43.37 -6.21
CA VAL A 97 -0.01 -42.17 -5.68
C VAL A 97 1.51 -42.36 -5.67
N TYR A 98 2.20 -41.43 -6.34
CA TYR A 98 3.64 -41.45 -6.56
C TYR A 98 4.32 -40.27 -5.88
N SER A 99 5.56 -40.49 -5.45
CA SER A 99 6.48 -39.48 -4.97
C SER A 99 7.57 -39.27 -6.01
N VAL A 100 7.71 -38.06 -6.51
CA VAL A 100 8.75 -37.69 -7.48
C VAL A 100 9.74 -36.75 -6.79
N PRO A 101 10.97 -37.19 -6.48
CA PRO A 101 11.98 -36.33 -5.90
C PRO A 101 12.50 -35.33 -6.93
N ILE A 102 12.43 -34.04 -6.62
CA ILE A 102 12.92 -32.93 -7.43
C ILE A 102 14.07 -32.26 -6.69
N THR A 103 15.29 -32.33 -7.22
CA THR A 103 16.46 -31.65 -6.64
C THR A 103 16.73 -30.34 -7.37
N TYR A 104 16.94 -29.27 -6.62
CA TYR A 104 17.18 -27.92 -7.16
C TYR A 104 17.85 -27.03 -6.12
N THR A 105 18.43 -25.91 -6.58
CA THR A 105 18.88 -24.84 -5.68
C THR A 105 17.89 -23.67 -5.80
N PRO A 106 17.11 -23.34 -4.75
CA PRO A 106 16.11 -22.28 -4.83
C PRO A 106 16.76 -20.93 -5.06
N ILE A 107 16.08 -20.05 -5.77
CA ILE A 107 16.48 -18.64 -5.85
C ILE A 107 16.00 -17.92 -4.58
N ASP A 108 16.87 -17.10 -4.00
CA ASP A 108 16.56 -16.21 -2.89
C ASP A 108 16.28 -14.81 -3.46
N LEU A 109 15.02 -14.52 -3.73
CA LEU A 109 14.60 -13.24 -4.30
C LEU A 109 14.82 -12.10 -3.31
N ALA A 110 14.68 -12.35 -2.00
CA ALA A 110 14.96 -11.34 -0.99
C ALA A 110 16.43 -10.87 -1.06
N GLN A 111 17.37 -11.80 -1.22
CA GLN A 111 18.79 -11.44 -1.41
C GLN A 111 19.11 -10.94 -2.82
N THR A 112 18.42 -11.45 -3.85
CA THR A 112 18.68 -11.07 -5.26
C THR A 112 18.25 -9.63 -5.53
N VAL A 113 17.07 -9.22 -5.06
CA VAL A 113 16.50 -7.90 -5.39
C VAL A 113 16.48 -6.91 -4.22
N GLY A 114 16.63 -7.40 -2.97
CA GLY A 114 16.40 -6.59 -1.77
C GLY A 114 17.21 -5.29 -1.72
N SER A 115 18.53 -5.35 -1.96
CA SER A 115 19.36 -4.13 -1.92
C SER A 115 19.02 -3.12 -3.02
N ALA A 116 18.67 -3.59 -4.22
CA ALA A 116 18.26 -2.70 -5.31
C ALA A 116 16.88 -2.06 -5.05
N ASN A 117 15.98 -2.83 -4.43
CA ASN A 117 14.66 -2.36 -4.03
C ASN A 117 14.75 -1.36 -2.88
N GLU A 118 15.61 -1.58 -1.89
CA GLU A 118 15.89 -0.59 -0.83
C GLU A 118 16.49 0.71 -1.40
N GLU A 119 17.44 0.62 -2.34
CA GLU A 119 18.01 1.80 -3.01
C GLU A 119 16.93 2.56 -3.79
N THR A 120 16.07 1.85 -4.53
CA THR A 120 14.95 2.44 -5.26
C THR A 120 13.90 3.02 -4.32
N ALA A 121 13.65 2.40 -3.17
CA ALA A 121 12.72 2.89 -2.15
C ALA A 121 13.21 4.18 -1.49
N ALA A 122 14.52 4.42 -1.44
CA ALA A 122 15.09 5.67 -0.94
C ALA A 122 14.92 6.86 -1.89
N ASP A 123 14.74 6.61 -3.19
CA ASP A 123 14.46 7.64 -4.22
C ASP A 123 13.54 7.10 -5.32
N PRO A 124 12.24 6.88 -5.04
CA PRO A 124 11.35 6.28 -6.02
C PRO A 124 11.13 7.17 -7.24
N PRO A 125 10.86 6.58 -8.42
CA PRO A 125 10.78 7.32 -9.67
C PRO A 125 9.51 8.17 -9.82
N SER A 126 8.46 7.89 -9.04
CA SER A 126 7.16 8.54 -9.12
C SER A 126 6.48 8.59 -7.75
N ALA A 127 5.41 9.37 -7.64
CA ALA A 127 4.48 9.32 -6.50
C ALA A 127 3.34 8.31 -6.75
N ASP A 128 3.30 7.69 -7.93
CA ASP A 128 2.33 6.67 -8.31
C ASP A 128 2.87 5.26 -7.99
N PHE A 129 2.12 4.52 -7.17
CA PHE A 129 2.47 3.17 -6.75
C PHE A 129 2.54 2.19 -7.94
N THR A 130 1.62 2.31 -8.89
CA THR A 130 1.56 1.47 -10.09
C THR A 130 2.79 1.70 -10.95
N GLU A 131 3.11 2.96 -11.26
CA GLU A 131 4.28 3.31 -12.07
C GLU A 131 5.58 2.80 -11.45
N THR A 132 5.71 2.93 -10.12
CA THR A 132 6.89 2.45 -9.40
C THR A 132 6.99 0.94 -9.42
N MET A 133 5.91 0.21 -9.12
CA MET A 133 5.91 -1.25 -9.14
C MET A 133 6.22 -1.81 -10.52
N LEU A 134 5.70 -1.20 -11.59
CA LEU A 134 6.03 -1.60 -12.96
C LEU A 134 7.52 -1.46 -13.27
N ALA A 135 8.12 -0.34 -12.86
CA ALA A 135 9.55 -0.08 -13.07
C ALA A 135 10.44 -1.03 -12.23
N VAL A 136 10.04 -1.28 -10.98
CA VAL A 136 10.73 -2.21 -10.07
C VAL A 136 10.71 -3.63 -10.62
N LEU A 137 9.55 -4.13 -11.04
CA LEU A 137 9.44 -5.50 -11.56
C LEU A 137 10.26 -5.69 -12.85
N GLU A 138 10.36 -4.66 -13.70
CA GLU A 138 11.24 -4.68 -14.87
C GLU A 138 12.72 -4.77 -14.46
N ALA A 139 13.15 -3.96 -13.49
CA ALA A 139 14.51 -3.97 -12.97
C ALA A 139 14.86 -5.29 -12.27
N ASP A 140 13.95 -5.80 -11.44
CA ASP A 140 14.09 -7.04 -10.69
C ASP A 140 14.16 -8.26 -11.59
N THR A 141 13.34 -8.30 -12.65
CA THR A 141 13.41 -9.35 -13.67
C THR A 141 14.78 -9.39 -14.34
N LYS A 142 15.40 -8.22 -14.54
CA LYS A 142 16.76 -8.14 -15.08
C LYS A 142 17.82 -8.60 -14.07
N LEU A 143 17.68 -8.23 -12.79
CA LEU A 143 18.59 -8.69 -11.73
C LEU A 143 18.59 -10.21 -11.59
N VAL A 144 17.41 -10.81 -11.63
CA VAL A 144 17.24 -12.28 -11.66
C VAL A 144 18.00 -12.93 -12.83
N ALA A 145 18.06 -12.28 -13.99
CA ALA A 145 18.78 -12.80 -15.14
C ALA A 145 20.30 -12.56 -15.07
N ASP A 146 20.72 -11.43 -14.50
CA ASP A 146 22.11 -10.97 -14.54
C ASP A 146 22.95 -11.47 -13.35
N ASP A 147 22.40 -11.49 -12.13
CA ASP A 147 23.11 -11.85 -10.89
C ASP A 147 22.19 -12.52 -9.84
N PRO A 148 21.59 -13.69 -10.16
CA PRO A 148 20.72 -14.40 -9.22
C PRO A 148 21.49 -14.92 -8.00
N VAL A 149 20.93 -14.71 -6.81
CA VAL A 149 21.43 -15.30 -5.57
C VAL A 149 20.65 -16.57 -5.27
N TYR A 150 21.36 -17.70 -5.16
CA TYR A 150 20.76 -18.99 -4.86
C TYR A 150 21.02 -19.40 -3.41
N GLY A 151 20.06 -20.14 -2.85
CA GLY A 151 20.12 -20.73 -1.52
C GLY A 151 20.95 -22.01 -1.46
N THR A 152 20.55 -22.93 -0.59
CA THR A 152 21.17 -24.26 -0.48
C THR A 152 20.40 -25.27 -1.32
N GLU A 153 21.11 -26.13 -2.05
CA GLU A 153 20.51 -27.25 -2.77
C GLU A 153 19.61 -28.08 -1.85
N THR A 154 18.44 -28.43 -2.36
CA THR A 154 17.42 -29.17 -1.64
C THR A 154 16.74 -30.18 -2.56
N THR A 155 16.07 -31.15 -1.96
CA THR A 155 15.21 -32.10 -2.66
C THR A 155 13.80 -32.02 -2.09
N THR A 156 12.82 -31.73 -2.93
CA THR A 156 11.40 -31.75 -2.58
C THR A 156 10.73 -32.94 -3.24
N ASP A 157 9.97 -33.71 -2.46
CA ASP A 157 9.13 -34.77 -3.01
C ASP A 157 7.79 -34.19 -3.49
N LEU A 158 7.57 -34.17 -4.80
CA LEU A 158 6.30 -33.78 -5.39
C LEU A 158 5.36 -34.99 -5.42
N THR A 159 4.14 -34.83 -4.89
CA THR A 159 3.12 -35.89 -4.94
C THR A 159 2.40 -35.83 -6.28
N VAL A 160 2.42 -36.95 -7.00
CA VAL A 160 1.75 -37.11 -8.30
C VAL A 160 0.74 -38.24 -8.20
N SER A 161 -0.53 -37.96 -8.48
CA SER A 161 -1.61 -38.95 -8.43
C SER A 161 -2.00 -39.37 -9.84
N ARG A 162 -2.18 -40.68 -10.07
CA ARG A 162 -2.76 -41.19 -11.33
C ARG A 162 -4.27 -40.94 -11.33
N THR A 163 -4.79 -40.52 -12.48
CA THR A 163 -6.20 -40.27 -12.72
C THR A 163 -6.66 -41.09 -13.94
N ASP A 164 -7.97 -41.12 -14.20
CA ASP A 164 -8.53 -41.77 -15.39
C ASP A 164 -7.98 -41.15 -16.71
N ASP A 165 -7.58 -39.87 -16.65
CA ASP A 165 -7.10 -39.08 -17.78
C ASP A 165 -5.56 -38.88 -17.79
N GLY A 166 -4.81 -39.53 -16.89
CA GLY A 166 -3.35 -39.44 -16.83
C GLY A 166 -2.80 -39.27 -15.41
N PHE A 167 -2.14 -38.14 -15.14
CA PHE A 167 -1.60 -37.78 -13.84
C PHE A 167 -2.02 -36.36 -13.44
N SER A 168 -1.96 -36.06 -12.15
CA SER A 168 -2.17 -34.72 -11.61
C SER A 168 -1.31 -34.47 -10.37
N ILE A 169 -1.01 -33.20 -10.13
CA ILE A 169 -0.43 -32.69 -8.89
C ILE A 169 -1.50 -31.86 -8.19
N ALA A 170 -1.65 -32.01 -6.88
CA ALA A 170 -2.58 -31.19 -6.12
C ALA A 170 -2.11 -29.72 -6.10
N GLU A 171 -3.05 -28.79 -6.19
CA GLU A 171 -2.71 -27.35 -6.26
C GLU A 171 -1.92 -26.87 -5.02
N GLU A 172 -2.23 -27.41 -3.84
CA GLU A 172 -1.52 -27.11 -2.60
C GLU A 172 -0.07 -27.64 -2.59
N ASP A 173 0.16 -28.81 -3.18
CA ASP A 173 1.51 -29.39 -3.32
C ASP A 173 2.34 -28.58 -4.30
N LEU A 174 1.74 -28.18 -5.43
CA LEU A 174 2.39 -27.33 -6.42
C LEU A 174 2.73 -25.96 -5.83
N GLN A 175 1.80 -25.34 -5.11
CA GLN A 175 2.04 -24.06 -4.44
C GLN A 175 3.17 -24.16 -3.41
N SER A 176 3.20 -25.21 -2.59
CA SER A 176 4.26 -25.43 -1.60
C SER A 176 5.62 -25.61 -2.25
N PHE A 177 5.67 -26.31 -3.39
CA PHE A 177 6.88 -26.43 -4.20
C PHE A 177 7.33 -25.07 -4.74
N LEU A 178 6.42 -24.25 -5.28
CA LEU A 178 6.73 -22.92 -5.79
C LEU A 178 7.24 -21.97 -4.70
N VAL A 179 6.61 -21.95 -3.52
CA VAL A 179 7.08 -21.17 -2.35
C VAL A 179 8.50 -21.59 -1.97
N SER A 180 8.80 -22.88 -2.01
CA SER A 180 10.14 -23.39 -1.69
C SER A 180 11.18 -23.02 -2.75
N ALA A 181 10.78 -22.99 -4.04
CA ALA A 181 11.67 -22.65 -5.15
C ALA A 181 11.95 -21.15 -5.27
N LEU A 182 10.95 -20.31 -4.93
CA LEU A 182 10.97 -18.86 -5.06
C LEU A 182 10.94 -18.19 -3.67
N SER A 183 11.98 -18.41 -2.87
CA SER A 183 12.06 -17.80 -1.54
C SER A 183 12.07 -16.27 -1.64
N GLY A 184 11.28 -15.58 -0.82
CA GLY A 184 11.20 -14.11 -0.84
C GLY A 184 10.46 -13.52 -2.05
N TYR A 185 9.59 -14.29 -2.70
CA TYR A 185 8.87 -13.84 -3.90
C TYR A 185 8.01 -12.58 -3.71
N MET A 186 7.65 -12.23 -2.47
CA MET A 186 6.90 -11.01 -2.13
C MET A 186 7.79 -9.79 -1.83
N THR A 187 9.12 -9.91 -1.81
CA THR A 187 10.03 -8.80 -1.45
C THR A 187 9.76 -7.49 -2.21
N PRO A 188 9.53 -7.48 -3.54
CA PRO A 188 9.15 -6.25 -4.24
C PRO A 188 7.87 -5.63 -3.67
N TYR A 189 6.80 -6.41 -3.54
CA TYR A 189 5.52 -5.92 -3.01
C TYR A 189 5.61 -5.48 -1.55
N ASP A 190 6.30 -6.23 -0.69
CA ASP A 190 6.42 -5.90 0.73
C ASP A 190 7.15 -4.56 0.93
N THR A 191 8.19 -4.31 0.13
CA THR A 191 8.99 -3.08 0.21
C THR A 191 8.18 -1.85 -0.22
N PHE A 192 7.59 -1.91 -1.41
CA PHE A 192 6.89 -0.75 -1.97
C PHE A 192 5.46 -0.63 -1.46
N GLY A 193 4.79 -1.74 -1.13
CA GLY A 193 3.50 -1.74 -0.45
C GLY A 193 3.58 -0.96 0.86
N ALA A 194 4.54 -1.26 1.73
CA ALA A 194 4.72 -0.53 2.98
C ALA A 194 5.03 0.97 2.77
N LEU A 195 5.87 1.28 1.77
CA LEU A 195 6.28 2.66 1.47
C LEU A 195 5.10 3.52 0.99
N TYR A 196 4.31 2.99 0.04
CA TYR A 196 3.16 3.69 -0.52
C TYR A 196 1.94 3.67 0.41
N ASP A 197 1.81 2.66 1.26
CA ASP A 197 0.78 2.64 2.31
C ASP A 197 0.97 3.80 3.28
N MET A 198 2.22 4.18 3.60
CA MET A 198 2.47 5.35 4.44
C MET A 198 2.23 6.68 3.73
N GLN A 199 2.43 6.74 2.42
CA GLN A 199 2.02 7.91 1.62
C GLN A 199 0.50 8.08 1.63
N ASP A 200 -0.24 6.99 1.45
CA ASP A 200 -1.70 6.97 1.51
C ASP A 200 -2.20 7.32 2.92
N PHE A 201 -1.54 6.79 3.96
CA PHE A 201 -1.82 7.16 5.34
C PHE A 201 -1.70 8.67 5.57
N LEU A 202 -0.55 9.29 5.20
CA LEU A 202 -0.36 10.73 5.38
C LEU A 202 -1.40 11.55 4.61
N THR A 203 -1.71 11.12 3.38
CA THR A 203 -2.77 11.74 2.57
C THR A 203 -4.12 11.67 3.28
N SER A 204 -4.51 10.48 3.73
CA SER A 204 -5.78 10.25 4.42
C SER A 204 -5.87 11.00 5.76
N TYR A 205 -4.76 11.12 6.50
CA TYR A 205 -4.68 11.89 7.73
C TYR A 205 -4.96 13.37 7.46
N LEU A 206 -4.29 13.97 6.46
CA LEU A 206 -4.51 15.35 6.09
C LEU A 206 -5.93 15.59 5.54
N ASP A 207 -6.45 14.67 4.73
CA ASP A 207 -7.80 14.76 4.17
C ASP A 207 -8.87 14.63 5.27
N ALA A 208 -8.66 13.77 6.27
CA ALA A 208 -9.51 13.69 7.45
C ALA A 208 -9.44 14.96 8.29
N SER A 209 -8.23 15.43 8.64
CA SER A 209 -8.02 16.62 9.48
C SER A 209 -8.56 17.91 8.87
N PHE A 210 -8.31 18.13 7.57
CA PHE A 210 -8.63 19.40 6.91
C PHE A 210 -9.94 19.36 6.12
N LYS A 211 -10.29 18.23 5.49
CA LYS A 211 -11.46 18.18 4.59
C LYS A 211 -12.65 17.42 5.21
N GLY A 212 -12.43 16.72 6.31
CA GLY A 212 -13.42 15.82 6.90
C GLY A 212 -13.67 14.58 6.03
N GLU A 213 -12.71 14.22 5.18
CA GLU A 213 -12.75 13.03 4.33
C GLU A 213 -12.19 11.83 5.11
N ILE A 214 -13.07 11.13 5.83
CA ILE A 214 -12.65 10.19 6.89
C ILE A 214 -12.51 8.72 6.46
N ALA A 215 -12.93 8.36 5.25
CA ALA A 215 -13.10 6.94 4.88
C ALA A 215 -11.76 6.17 4.83
N GLN A 216 -10.74 6.72 4.16
CA GLN A 216 -9.42 6.08 4.11
C GLN A 216 -8.69 6.13 5.45
N PHE A 217 -8.80 7.24 6.17
CA PHE A 217 -8.21 7.37 7.50
C PHE A 217 -8.79 6.35 8.50
N ALA A 218 -10.09 6.06 8.39
CA ALA A 218 -10.75 5.03 9.18
C ALA A 218 -10.14 3.64 8.91
N LEU A 219 -9.81 3.32 7.66
CA LEU A 219 -9.15 2.06 7.30
C LEU A 219 -7.75 1.96 7.91
N HIS A 220 -6.93 3.00 7.73
CA HIS A 220 -5.56 3.06 8.26
C HIS A 220 -5.46 2.96 9.78
N THR A 221 -6.53 3.34 10.48
CA THR A 221 -6.52 3.38 11.93
C THR A 221 -7.43 2.37 12.61
N ASP A 222 -7.95 1.41 11.82
CA ASP A 222 -8.94 0.40 12.24
C ASP A 222 -10.14 1.01 13.01
N ARG A 223 -10.52 2.23 12.61
CA ARG A 223 -11.71 2.92 13.11
C ARG A 223 -12.90 2.61 12.22
N THR A 224 -14.09 2.72 12.79
CA THR A 224 -15.30 2.93 12.00
C THR A 224 -15.34 4.33 11.42
N GLU A 225 -16.09 4.54 10.33
CA GLU A 225 -16.29 5.88 9.79
C GLU A 225 -16.91 6.85 10.81
N ASP A 226 -17.80 6.36 11.68
CA ASP A 226 -18.40 7.14 12.76
C ASP A 226 -17.35 7.58 13.79
N GLU A 227 -16.46 6.68 14.21
CA GLU A 227 -15.36 7.00 15.16
C GLU A 227 -14.35 7.98 14.55
N ALA A 228 -14.02 7.83 13.26
CA ALA A 228 -13.14 8.76 12.56
C ALA A 228 -13.80 10.14 12.38
N TYR A 229 -15.12 10.18 12.17
CA TYR A 229 -15.88 11.42 12.12
C TYR A 229 -16.00 12.11 13.49
N GLU A 230 -16.22 11.35 14.56
CA GLU A 230 -16.19 11.88 15.93
C GLU A 230 -14.81 12.45 16.28
N TRP A 231 -13.72 11.78 15.88
CA TRP A 231 -12.36 12.29 16.00
C TRP A 231 -12.18 13.62 15.28
N TYR A 232 -12.61 13.72 14.02
CA TYR A 232 -12.57 14.97 13.25
C TYR A 232 -13.32 16.12 13.95
N LEU A 233 -14.45 15.83 14.61
CA LEU A 233 -15.23 16.83 15.32
C LEU A 233 -14.63 17.27 16.67
N ALA A 234 -13.94 16.36 17.37
CA ALA A 234 -13.52 16.56 18.76
C ALA A 234 -12.46 17.65 18.95
N ASP A 235 -11.58 17.84 17.97
CA ASP A 235 -10.38 18.69 18.13
C ASP A 235 -10.37 19.94 17.23
N THR A 236 -11.29 20.02 16.25
CA THR A 236 -11.14 20.96 15.12
C THR A 236 -12.06 22.19 15.19
N PHE A 237 -13.19 22.12 15.91
CA PHE A 237 -14.27 23.12 15.80
C PHE A 237 -14.71 23.76 17.12
N ASP A 238 -13.86 23.73 18.15
CA ASP A 238 -14.19 24.35 19.42
C ASP A 238 -14.27 25.88 19.27
N PRO A 239 -15.44 26.49 19.58
CA PRO A 239 -15.56 27.94 19.54
C PRO A 239 -14.81 28.59 20.71
N PRO A 240 -14.42 29.88 20.57
CA PRO A 240 -13.92 30.65 21.71
C PRO A 240 -14.90 30.60 22.88
N ALA A 241 -14.40 30.46 24.11
CA ALA A 241 -15.23 30.31 25.31
C ALA A 241 -16.20 31.50 25.55
N ASP A 242 -15.82 32.69 25.08
CA ASP A 242 -16.61 33.91 25.19
C ASP A 242 -17.52 34.15 23.97
N LEU A 243 -17.56 33.25 22.98
CA LEU A 243 -18.45 33.38 21.82
C LEU A 243 -19.91 33.25 22.27
N SER A 244 -20.74 34.23 21.92
CA SER A 244 -22.16 34.18 22.21
C SER A 244 -22.83 32.97 21.55
N GLN A 245 -23.66 32.26 22.32
CA GLN A 245 -24.31 31.00 21.92
C GLN A 245 -25.05 31.06 20.57
N ALA A 246 -25.58 32.23 20.21
CA ALA A 246 -26.30 32.45 18.94
C ALA A 246 -25.39 32.33 17.70
N TYR A 247 -24.07 32.37 17.86
CA TYR A 247 -23.09 32.37 16.77
C TYR A 247 -22.28 31.08 16.67
N VAL A 248 -22.43 30.14 17.61
CA VAL A 248 -21.67 28.88 17.66
C VAL A 248 -21.83 28.07 16.36
N ASP A 249 -23.06 27.82 15.92
CA ASP A 249 -23.31 27.03 14.70
C ASP A 249 -22.68 27.67 13.45
N ARG A 250 -22.73 29.01 13.36
CA ARG A 250 -22.14 29.75 12.24
C ARG A 250 -20.61 29.73 12.28
N TYR A 251 -20.02 29.84 13.47
CA TYR A 251 -18.58 29.70 13.67
C TYR A 251 -18.10 28.31 13.20
N GLN A 252 -18.74 27.24 13.67
CA GLN A 252 -18.38 25.87 13.31
C GLN A 252 -18.51 25.63 11.80
N ALA A 253 -19.60 26.10 11.19
CA ALA A 253 -19.80 25.98 9.74
C ALA A 253 -18.75 26.76 8.93
N ALA A 254 -18.38 27.97 9.36
CA ALA A 254 -17.36 28.77 8.69
C ALA A 254 -15.97 28.12 8.81
N MET A 255 -15.60 27.62 9.99
CA MET A 255 -14.35 26.89 10.22
C MET A 255 -14.26 25.64 9.35
N GLN A 256 -15.31 24.82 9.31
CA GLN A 256 -15.38 23.63 8.44
C GLN A 256 -15.16 24.00 6.96
N ASN A 257 -15.76 25.10 6.49
CA ASN A 257 -15.59 25.53 5.11
C ASN A 257 -14.17 26.04 4.82
N LEU A 258 -13.55 26.76 5.77
CA LEU A 258 -12.15 27.20 5.65
C LEU A 258 -11.19 26.02 5.54
N LEU A 259 -11.31 25.05 6.45
CA LEU A 259 -10.47 23.85 6.49
C LEU A 259 -10.59 23.05 5.17
N LYS A 260 -11.82 22.87 4.66
CA LYS A 260 -12.08 22.16 3.37
C LYS A 260 -11.42 22.79 2.15
N GLN A 261 -11.02 24.06 2.24
CA GLN A 261 -10.37 24.79 1.15
C GLN A 261 -8.85 24.71 1.20
N SER A 262 -8.30 23.93 2.14
CA SER A 262 -6.87 23.63 2.20
C SER A 262 -6.38 22.98 0.91
N SER A 263 -5.21 23.41 0.44
CA SER A 263 -4.61 22.94 -0.81
C SER A 263 -3.21 22.39 -0.53
N TYR A 264 -3.08 21.08 -0.70
CA TYR A 264 -1.82 20.37 -0.56
C TYR A 264 -1.76 19.17 -1.51
N THR A 265 -0.54 18.69 -1.75
CA THR A 265 -0.26 17.47 -2.50
C THR A 265 0.85 16.72 -1.76
N VAL A 266 0.54 15.49 -1.37
CA VAL A 266 1.51 14.56 -0.77
C VAL A 266 2.32 13.96 -1.92
N GLY A 267 3.64 14.16 -1.88
CA GLY A 267 4.58 13.77 -2.92
C GLY A 267 5.10 12.34 -2.77
N THR A 268 6.17 12.05 -3.49
CA THR A 268 6.83 10.73 -3.47
C THR A 268 7.36 10.38 -2.09
N PRO A 269 6.99 9.21 -1.53
CA PRO A 269 7.56 8.73 -0.27
C PRO A 269 8.99 8.23 -0.48
N ARG A 270 9.87 8.42 0.51
CA ARG A 270 11.24 7.93 0.50
C ARG A 270 11.51 7.14 1.77
N LEU A 271 12.07 5.95 1.61
CA LEU A 271 12.52 5.12 2.72
C LEU A 271 13.79 5.73 3.33
N GLU A 272 13.81 5.86 4.65
CA GLU A 272 14.97 6.34 5.40
C GLU A 272 15.55 5.23 6.30
N PRO A 273 16.86 5.28 6.61
CA PRO A 273 17.46 4.36 7.56
C PRO A 273 16.77 4.46 8.93
N GLY A 274 16.16 3.37 9.38
CA GLY A 274 15.46 3.32 10.66
C GLY A 274 14.28 2.36 10.61
N LEU A 275 13.76 2.00 11.78
CA LEU A 275 12.56 1.16 11.85
C LEU A 275 11.32 2.03 11.54
N PHE A 276 10.61 1.71 10.46
CA PHE A 276 9.42 2.44 9.99
C PHE A 276 9.68 3.95 9.88
N SER A 277 10.69 4.31 9.10
CA SER A 277 11.10 5.71 8.91
C SER A 277 11.01 6.10 7.45
N TYR A 278 10.22 7.12 7.17
CA TYR A 278 9.97 7.64 5.84
C TYR A 278 10.13 9.15 5.80
N GLN A 279 10.39 9.70 4.62
CA GLN A 279 10.29 11.12 4.32
C GLN A 279 9.32 11.33 3.16
N ILE A 280 8.43 12.31 3.31
CA ILE A 280 7.46 12.64 2.27
C ILE A 280 7.43 14.15 2.11
N ASP A 281 7.63 14.63 0.88
CA ASP A 281 7.47 16.05 0.60
C ASP A 281 5.99 16.40 0.43
N VAL A 282 5.51 17.40 1.15
CA VAL A 282 4.15 17.91 1.00
C VAL A 282 4.24 19.30 0.40
N THR A 283 3.71 19.46 -0.81
CA THR A 283 3.58 20.76 -1.48
C THR A 283 2.27 21.39 -1.05
N ILE A 284 2.33 22.63 -0.57
CA ILE A 284 1.25 23.30 0.15
C ILE A 284 1.06 24.67 -0.46
N THR A 285 -0.19 25.05 -0.73
CA THR A 285 -0.58 26.44 -0.92
C THR A 285 -1.29 26.89 0.35
N PRO A 286 -0.62 27.63 1.26
CA PRO A 286 -1.17 27.99 2.57
C PRO A 286 -2.52 28.69 2.45
N ASN A 287 -3.51 28.25 3.21
CA ASN A 287 -4.80 28.91 3.29
C ASN A 287 -4.75 30.00 4.38
N ASN A 288 -4.42 31.23 3.99
CA ASN A 288 -4.27 32.36 4.92
C ASN A 288 -5.62 32.88 5.45
N SER A 289 -6.73 32.34 4.97
CA SER A 289 -8.08 32.81 5.27
C SER A 289 -8.41 32.87 6.76
N LEU A 290 -7.89 31.93 7.57
CA LEU A 290 -8.09 31.93 9.02
C LEU A 290 -7.33 33.10 9.67
N ALA A 291 -6.03 33.22 9.40
CA ALA A 291 -5.22 34.33 9.88
C ALA A 291 -5.77 35.70 9.43
N ASP A 292 -6.21 35.83 8.18
CA ASP A 292 -6.79 37.07 7.65
C ASP A 292 -8.13 37.41 8.30
N ALA A 293 -8.98 36.41 8.58
CA ALA A 293 -10.23 36.61 9.31
C ALA A 293 -9.99 37.14 10.73
N TYR A 294 -9.03 36.54 11.45
CA TYR A 294 -8.65 37.01 12.78
C TYR A 294 -8.00 38.39 12.74
N HIS A 295 -7.13 38.66 11.77
CA HIS A 295 -6.52 39.97 11.60
C HIS A 295 -7.55 41.08 11.34
N GLU A 296 -8.57 40.81 10.53
CA GLU A 296 -9.69 41.74 10.30
C GLU A 296 -10.54 41.95 11.57
N PHE A 297 -10.83 40.89 12.30
CA PHE A 297 -11.54 40.94 13.57
C PHE A 297 -10.77 41.77 14.63
N GLU A 298 -9.48 41.56 14.78
CA GLU A 298 -8.65 42.25 15.78
C GLU A 298 -8.50 43.76 15.53
N GLN A 299 -8.74 44.22 14.30
CA GLN A 299 -8.77 45.64 13.96
C GLN A 299 -10.09 46.34 14.33
N GLY A 300 -11.12 45.57 14.68
CA GLY A 300 -12.43 46.09 15.07
C GLY A 300 -12.42 46.76 16.44
N THR A 301 -13.45 47.57 16.70
CA THR A 301 -13.75 48.09 18.05
C THR A 301 -15.15 47.64 18.42
N TYR A 302 -15.26 46.85 19.49
CA TYR A 302 -16.51 46.22 19.90
C TYR A 302 -16.94 46.70 21.28
N TYR A 303 -18.22 46.99 21.43
CA TYR A 303 -18.79 47.49 22.69
C TYR A 303 -19.56 46.42 23.47
N SER A 304 -19.67 45.20 22.92
CA SER A 304 -20.27 44.03 23.57
C SER A 304 -19.73 42.70 23.03
N ILE A 305 -19.91 41.62 23.80
CA ILE A 305 -19.58 40.26 23.36
C ILE A 305 -20.41 39.85 22.14
N ASP A 306 -21.69 40.23 22.08
CA ASP A 306 -22.55 39.92 20.93
C ASP A 306 -22.03 40.59 19.65
N GLU A 307 -21.61 41.85 19.73
CA GLU A 307 -21.06 42.59 18.59
C GLU A 307 -19.71 41.99 18.13
N ALA A 308 -18.85 41.60 19.08
CA ALA A 308 -17.60 40.90 18.77
C ALA A 308 -17.86 39.52 18.13
N SER A 309 -18.82 38.76 18.68
CA SER A 309 -19.17 37.42 18.17
C SER A 309 -19.73 37.49 16.74
N GLU A 310 -20.59 38.48 16.47
CA GLU A 310 -21.12 38.73 15.12
C GLU A 310 -20.00 39.06 14.13
N ALA A 311 -19.08 39.94 14.53
CA ALA A 311 -17.99 40.37 13.69
C ALA A 311 -16.97 39.25 13.39
N LEU A 312 -16.60 38.45 14.40
CA LEU A 312 -15.70 37.30 14.21
C LEU A 312 -16.29 36.32 13.20
N VAL A 313 -17.54 35.91 13.39
CA VAL A 313 -18.20 34.96 12.50
C VAL A 313 -18.39 35.54 11.10
N ALA A 314 -18.75 36.82 10.97
CA ALA A 314 -18.87 37.47 9.67
C ALA A 314 -17.53 37.52 8.92
N ALA A 315 -16.41 37.73 9.61
CA ALA A 315 -15.08 37.65 9.02
C ALA A 315 -14.77 36.21 8.57
N LEU A 316 -14.99 35.20 9.43
CA LEU A 316 -14.78 33.80 9.05
C LEU A 316 -15.64 33.40 7.84
N GLU A 317 -16.92 33.76 7.80
CA GLU A 317 -17.81 33.48 6.67
C GLU A 317 -17.35 34.18 5.38
N LYS A 318 -16.85 35.41 5.48
CA LYS A 318 -16.30 36.17 4.34
C LYS A 318 -15.09 35.45 3.73
N TYR A 319 -14.12 35.06 4.54
CA TYR A 319 -12.92 34.38 4.05
C TYR A 319 -13.19 32.92 3.68
N ALA A 320 -14.15 32.26 4.31
CA ALA A 320 -14.66 30.96 3.87
C ALA A 320 -15.34 31.04 2.48
N ALA A 321 -15.98 32.17 2.14
CA ALA A 321 -16.61 32.34 0.83
C ALA A 321 -15.62 32.76 -0.28
N ALA A 322 -14.53 33.43 0.11
CA ALA A 322 -13.52 33.96 -0.80
C ALA A 322 -12.12 33.75 -0.19
N PRO A 323 -11.53 32.55 -0.37
CA PRO A 323 -10.30 32.18 0.34
C PRO A 323 -9.10 32.98 -0.13
N THR A 324 -8.21 33.28 0.79
CA THR A 324 -6.92 33.92 0.53
C THR A 324 -5.81 32.89 0.65
N TYR A 325 -4.94 32.84 -0.36
CA TYR A 325 -3.87 31.86 -0.44
C TYR A 325 -2.50 32.52 -0.37
N GLY A 326 -1.58 31.85 0.30
CA GLY A 326 -0.16 32.20 0.37
C GLY A 326 0.60 31.81 -0.89
N THR A 327 1.92 31.99 -0.83
CA THR A 327 2.81 31.45 -1.87
C THR A 327 3.00 29.96 -1.63
N GLU A 328 2.96 29.17 -2.71
CA GLU A 328 3.25 27.74 -2.65
C GLU A 328 4.62 27.47 -2.01
N THR A 329 4.67 26.47 -1.14
CA THR A 329 5.87 26.02 -0.45
C THR A 329 5.86 24.50 -0.32
N THR A 330 7.04 23.90 -0.13
CA THR A 330 7.17 22.46 0.10
C THR A 330 7.82 22.22 1.45
N LEU A 331 7.25 21.32 2.24
CA LEU A 331 7.84 20.83 3.48
C LEU A 331 8.20 19.36 3.33
N THR A 332 9.40 18.99 3.77
CA THR A 332 9.79 17.58 3.91
C THR A 332 9.36 17.10 5.28
N VAL A 333 8.46 16.12 5.31
CA VAL A 333 7.82 15.62 6.52
C VAL A 333 8.40 14.25 6.86
N PRO A 334 9.07 14.08 8.01
CA PRO A 334 9.40 12.74 8.50
C PRO A 334 8.11 12.04 8.94
N VAL A 335 7.95 10.78 8.54
CA VAL A 335 6.85 9.92 9.00
C VAL A 335 7.47 8.70 9.66
N ASN A 336 7.36 8.66 10.98
CA ASN A 336 7.85 7.56 11.82
C ASN A 336 7.07 7.55 13.14
N MET A 337 7.28 6.52 13.97
CA MET A 337 6.57 6.37 15.25
C MET A 337 6.70 7.59 16.16
N GLU A 338 7.88 8.22 16.22
CA GLU A 338 8.10 9.40 17.06
C GLU A 338 7.23 10.56 16.58
N THR A 339 7.32 10.88 15.29
CA THR A 339 6.60 12.01 14.68
C THR A 339 5.09 11.86 14.82
N LEU A 340 4.58 10.64 14.62
CA LEU A 340 3.15 10.34 14.79
C LEU A 340 2.71 10.40 16.27
N SER A 341 3.55 9.96 17.19
CA SER A 341 3.23 10.01 18.64
C SER A 341 3.21 11.42 19.22
N THR A 342 3.91 12.36 18.59
CA THR A 342 3.99 13.76 19.00
C THR A 342 3.18 14.70 18.10
N ALA A 343 2.29 14.18 17.26
CA ALA A 343 1.63 14.96 16.22
C ALA A 343 0.91 16.21 16.78
N ASP A 344 0.25 16.08 17.93
CA ASP A 344 -0.51 17.16 18.58
C ASP A 344 0.36 18.09 19.45
N GLN A 345 1.67 17.85 19.52
CA GLN A 345 2.57 18.69 20.32
C GLN A 345 3.01 19.92 19.52
N GLU A 346 2.94 21.09 20.17
CA GLU A 346 3.43 22.34 19.60
C GLU A 346 4.91 22.21 19.19
N GLY A 347 5.21 22.60 17.95
CA GLY A 347 6.57 22.51 17.39
C GLY A 347 6.97 21.13 16.87
N SER A 348 6.07 20.14 16.85
CA SER A 348 6.28 18.88 16.13
C SER A 348 6.28 19.10 14.61
N ASP A 349 6.76 18.12 13.85
CA ASP A 349 6.74 18.20 12.38
C ASP A 349 5.31 18.22 11.83
N MET A 350 4.39 17.46 12.43
CA MET A 350 2.97 17.47 12.03
C MET A 350 2.27 18.78 12.41
N ALA A 351 2.58 19.36 13.57
CA ALA A 351 2.07 20.68 13.95
C ALA A 351 2.62 21.79 13.02
N THR A 352 3.89 21.69 12.61
CA THR A 352 4.51 22.60 11.64
C THR A 352 3.85 22.46 10.27
N LEU A 353 3.57 21.23 9.84
CA LEU A 353 2.82 20.95 8.62
C LEU A 353 1.41 21.56 8.68
N ALA A 354 0.68 21.32 9.76
CA ALA A 354 -0.68 21.81 9.95
C ALA A 354 -0.76 23.34 9.94
N THR A 355 0.13 24.01 10.67
CA THR A 355 0.22 25.48 10.72
C THR A 355 0.70 26.11 9.41
N THR A 356 1.40 25.35 8.57
CA THR A 356 1.77 25.79 7.21
C THR A 356 0.59 25.64 6.24
N ILE A 357 -0.23 24.59 6.39
CA ILE A 357 -1.44 24.38 5.58
C ILE A 357 -2.49 25.45 5.90
N LEU A 358 -2.77 25.67 7.18
CA LEU A 358 -3.75 26.63 7.66
C LEU A 358 -3.12 27.52 8.74
N PRO A 359 -2.45 28.62 8.35
CA PRO A 359 -1.91 29.57 9.31
C PRO A 359 -2.98 30.11 10.26
N SER A 360 -2.75 29.94 11.55
CA SER A 360 -3.53 30.56 12.62
C SER A 360 -2.83 31.84 13.13
N PRO A 361 -3.58 32.79 13.72
CA PRO A 361 -3.02 34.00 14.33
C PRO A 361 -2.03 33.75 15.47
#